data_AF-A0A1Q7UJQ1-F1
#
_entry.id   AF-A0A1Q7UJQ1-F1
#
_cell.length_a   1.000
_cell.length_b   1.000
_cell.length_c   1.000
_cell.angle_alpha   90.00
_cell.angle_beta   90.00
_cell.angle_gamma   90.00
#
_symmetry.space_group_name_H-M   'P 1'
#
loop_
_entity.id
_entity.type
_entity.pdbx_description
1 polymer ?
#
loop_
_entity_poly.entity_id
_entity_poly.type
_entity_poly.pdbx_seq_one_letter_code
_entity_poly.pdbx_strand_id
1 'polypeptide(L)'
;MGLDRLMPSAAALALVVAGCGGGGGDRPSRLLDGRAAAHFEPVGGSVIASGRVLDLDGRADGCLAAPDRASVASDAKMVERIGVDGESLTFSSRDGSMVYACDGGIDPAGERHLPWCHAVVGELDGERVLDPRLDVICRDRRRRPVAYAFVDPVSGAHWIGVRQDGYVEIYEVLAGLPVRVAAVRGIDVENDTAAFEVTQYDAAGRELVHGELEAAVAG
;
A
#
# COMPACT_ATOMS: atom_id res chain seq x y z
N MET A 1 31.37 -23.42 -68.67
CA MET A 1 30.99 -24.84 -68.51
C MET A 1 32.04 -25.45 -67.60
N GLY A 2 31.65 -26.23 -66.58
CA GLY A 2 32.53 -26.53 -65.42
C GLY A 2 32.56 -25.34 -64.42
N LEU A 3 32.42 -25.47 -63.09
CA LEU A 3 32.61 -26.59 -62.13
C LEU A 3 34.11 -27.00 -62.03
N ASP A 4 34.74 -27.12 -60.84
CA ASP A 4 34.25 -27.12 -59.44
C ASP A 4 35.26 -26.50 -58.45
N ARG A 5 34.79 -26.15 -57.23
CA ARG A 5 35.35 -26.53 -55.90
C ARG A 5 35.17 -25.46 -54.81
N LEU A 6 34.18 -25.64 -53.95
CA LEU A 6 34.26 -25.29 -52.52
C LEU A 6 33.66 -26.45 -51.71
N MET A 7 34.32 -26.82 -50.60
CA MET A 7 33.95 -27.96 -49.75
C MET A 7 33.12 -27.51 -48.52
N PRO A 8 32.33 -28.42 -47.90
CA PRO A 8 31.37 -28.06 -46.86
C PRO A 8 31.94 -28.02 -45.44
N SER A 9 31.62 -26.97 -44.69
CA SER A 9 31.62 -26.85 -43.22
C SER A 9 31.11 -25.45 -42.84
N ALA A 10 30.39 -25.20 -41.75
CA ALA A 10 29.85 -26.08 -40.71
C ALA A 10 28.46 -25.57 -40.28
N ALA A 11 27.76 -26.32 -39.41
CA ALA A 11 26.38 -26.00 -39.00
C ALA A 11 26.28 -24.91 -37.91
N ALA A 12 25.16 -24.17 -37.98
CA ALA A 12 24.43 -23.53 -36.89
C ALA A 12 25.20 -22.97 -35.67
N LEU A 13 25.23 -21.64 -35.57
CA LEU A 13 25.09 -20.96 -34.27
C LEU A 13 23.89 -19.99 -34.34
N ALA A 14 22.70 -20.48 -33.99
CA ALA A 14 21.53 -19.63 -33.82
C ALA A 14 21.64 -18.92 -32.46
N LEU A 15 22.14 -17.68 -32.46
CA LEU A 15 22.16 -16.82 -31.28
C LEU A 15 20.73 -16.42 -30.90
N VAL A 16 20.08 -17.25 -30.09
CA VAL A 16 18.81 -16.91 -29.46
C VAL A 16 19.07 -15.84 -28.40
N VAL A 17 18.99 -14.58 -28.81
CA VAL A 17 19.04 -13.43 -27.88
C VAL A 17 17.71 -13.36 -27.14
N ALA A 18 17.55 -14.23 -26.15
CA ALA A 18 16.42 -14.25 -25.22
C ALA A 18 16.52 -13.07 -24.23
N GLY A 19 16.41 -11.85 -24.76
CA GLY A 19 16.47 -10.59 -24.02
C GLY A 19 15.21 -10.31 -23.20
N CYS A 20 14.82 -11.23 -22.31
CA CYS A 20 13.78 -10.98 -21.32
C CYS A 20 14.35 -10.15 -20.16
N GLY A 21 14.70 -8.89 -20.46
CA GLY A 21 15.11 -7.89 -19.48
C GLY A 21 13.94 -7.42 -18.62
N GLY A 22 13.49 -8.28 -17.69
CA GLY A 22 12.52 -7.94 -16.66
C GLY A 22 13.21 -7.85 -15.31
N GLY A 23 13.62 -6.64 -14.91
CA GLY A 23 14.26 -6.37 -13.62
C GLY A 23 13.29 -6.40 -12.43
N GLY A 24 12.59 -7.53 -12.24
CA GLY A 24 11.75 -7.74 -11.07
C GLY A 24 12.61 -7.98 -9.83
N GLY A 25 12.44 -7.15 -8.81
CA GLY A 25 12.89 -7.49 -7.45
C GLY A 25 12.08 -8.68 -6.93
N ASP A 26 12.69 -9.56 -6.15
CA ASP A 26 12.01 -10.74 -5.61
C ASP A 26 10.75 -10.35 -4.81
N ARG A 27 9.60 -10.89 -5.21
CA ARG A 27 8.30 -10.58 -4.61
C ARG A 27 8.32 -10.88 -3.12
N PRO A 28 7.95 -9.92 -2.23
CA PRO A 28 8.02 -10.13 -0.79
C PRO A 28 7.28 -11.38 -0.33
N SER A 29 7.97 -12.23 0.44
CA SER A 29 7.44 -13.51 0.93
C SER A 29 6.82 -13.41 2.33
N ARG A 30 6.94 -12.26 3.00
CA ARG A 30 6.41 -12.01 4.36
C ARG A 30 5.90 -10.58 4.54
N LEU A 31 4.90 -10.43 5.40
CA LEU A 31 4.33 -9.17 5.88
C LEU A 31 5.19 -8.56 7.02
N LEU A 32 4.87 -7.35 7.48
CA LEU A 32 5.58 -6.61 8.53
C LEU A 32 5.62 -7.36 9.88
N ASP A 33 4.56 -8.10 10.22
CA ASP A 33 4.50 -8.97 11.40
C ASP A 33 5.22 -10.34 11.23
N GLY A 34 5.73 -10.63 10.03
CA GLY A 34 6.46 -11.85 9.72
C GLY A 34 5.60 -13.04 9.25
N ARG A 35 4.26 -12.92 9.18
CA ARG A 35 3.41 -13.90 8.50
C ARG A 35 3.78 -14.03 7.02
N ALA A 36 3.47 -15.17 6.41
CA ALA A 36 3.68 -15.38 4.98
C ALA A 36 2.78 -14.43 4.15
N ALA A 37 3.34 -13.86 3.09
CA ALA A 37 2.61 -13.02 2.16
C ALA A 37 1.66 -13.85 1.29
N ALA A 38 0.39 -13.47 1.24
CA ALA A 38 -0.58 -14.03 0.29
C ALA A 38 -0.48 -13.34 -1.08
N HIS A 39 -0.97 -13.98 -2.14
CA HIS A 39 -0.94 -13.49 -3.52
C HIS A 39 -2.36 -13.33 -4.06
N PHE A 40 -2.60 -12.29 -4.86
CA PHE A 40 -3.85 -12.08 -5.57
C PHE A 40 -3.63 -12.43 -7.04
N GLU A 41 -3.85 -13.70 -7.38
CA GLU A 41 -3.54 -14.27 -8.71
C GLU A 41 -4.06 -13.47 -9.93
N PRO A 42 -5.21 -12.76 -9.90
CA PRO A 42 -5.61 -11.88 -10.99
C PRO A 42 -4.63 -10.74 -11.30
N VAL A 43 -3.85 -10.29 -10.32
CA VAL A 43 -2.84 -9.22 -10.46
C VAL A 43 -1.45 -9.85 -10.35
N GLY A 44 -0.80 -10.05 -11.49
CA GLY A 44 0.52 -10.68 -11.57
C GLY A 44 1.57 -9.94 -10.72
N GLY A 45 2.32 -10.70 -9.91
CA GLY A 45 3.34 -10.14 -9.02
C GLY A 45 2.81 -9.50 -7.72
N SER A 46 1.52 -9.63 -7.40
CA SER A 46 0.90 -8.99 -6.24
C SER A 46 1.24 -9.62 -4.88
N VAL A 47 1.21 -8.81 -3.82
CA VAL A 47 1.19 -9.24 -2.41
C VAL A 47 -0.07 -8.68 -1.75
N ILE A 48 -0.84 -9.50 -1.05
CA ILE A 48 -2.02 -9.04 -0.29
C ILE A 48 -1.59 -8.59 1.11
N ALA A 49 -1.88 -7.32 1.44
CA ALA A 49 -1.82 -6.80 2.80
C ALA A 49 -2.96 -7.39 3.64
N SER A 50 -2.66 -7.84 4.85
CA SER A 50 -3.63 -8.50 5.73
C SER A 50 -4.62 -7.50 6.32
N GLY A 51 -5.81 -7.37 5.74
CA GLY A 51 -6.94 -6.65 6.33
C GLY A 51 -7.65 -7.45 7.44
N ARG A 52 -8.10 -6.77 8.50
CA ARG A 52 -8.99 -7.32 9.55
C ARG A 52 -9.96 -6.26 10.06
N VAL A 53 -11.26 -6.54 10.05
CA VAL A 53 -12.27 -5.74 10.78
C VAL A 53 -12.31 -6.22 12.24
N LEU A 54 -12.21 -5.29 13.17
CA LEU A 54 -12.15 -5.54 14.61
C LEU A 54 -13.10 -4.59 15.37
N ASP A 55 -13.54 -4.98 16.56
CA ASP A 55 -14.13 -4.04 17.52
C ASP A 55 -13.07 -3.05 18.02
N LEU A 56 -13.48 -1.82 18.35
CA LEU A 56 -12.58 -0.79 18.87
C LEU A 56 -11.91 -1.26 20.18
N ASP A 57 -10.57 -1.29 20.20
CA ASP A 57 -9.78 -1.64 21.39
C ASP A 57 -8.75 -0.55 21.75
N GLY A 58 -8.09 -0.66 22.91
CA GLY A 58 -7.17 0.35 23.44
C GLY A 58 -5.94 0.67 22.58
N ARG A 59 -5.71 -0.02 21.45
CA ARG A 59 -4.73 0.41 20.44
C ARG A 59 -5.17 1.67 19.69
N ALA A 60 -6.47 1.93 19.62
CA ALA A 60 -7.04 3.14 19.04
C ALA A 60 -6.81 4.41 19.88
N ASP A 61 -6.58 4.27 21.20
CA ASP A 61 -6.24 5.40 22.08
C ASP A 61 -4.96 6.13 21.64
N GLY A 62 -4.06 5.43 20.92
CA GLY A 62 -2.85 6.03 20.33
C GLY A 62 -3.11 6.89 19.09
N CYS A 63 -4.26 6.73 18.43
CA CYS A 63 -4.64 7.50 17.24
C CYS A 63 -5.45 8.76 17.58
N LEU A 64 -5.84 8.90 18.86
CA LEU A 64 -6.81 9.88 19.31
C LEU A 64 -6.20 10.84 20.33
N ALA A 65 -6.12 12.11 19.95
CA ALA A 65 -5.93 13.18 20.91
C ALA A 65 -7.09 13.19 21.92
N ALA A 66 -6.85 13.76 23.11
CA ALA A 66 -7.82 13.76 24.19
C ALA A 66 -9.26 14.23 23.83
N PRO A 67 -9.50 15.27 23.00
CA PRO A 67 -10.87 15.67 22.63
C PRO A 67 -11.57 14.65 21.70
N ASP A 68 -10.84 14.06 20.75
CA ASP A 68 -11.40 13.16 19.73
C ASP A 68 -12.01 11.88 20.30
N ARG A 69 -11.53 11.43 21.47
CA ARG A 69 -12.06 10.23 22.14
C ARG A 69 -13.54 10.29 22.48
N ALA A 70 -14.14 11.48 22.49
CA ALA A 70 -15.58 11.67 22.65
C ALA A 70 -16.38 11.61 21.34
N SER A 71 -15.73 11.79 20.17
CA SER A 71 -16.38 11.73 18.86
C SER A 71 -16.59 10.28 18.39
N VAL A 72 -15.69 9.38 18.76
CA VAL A 72 -15.68 7.97 18.33
C VAL A 72 -16.74 7.16 19.08
N ALA A 73 -17.37 6.21 18.39
CA ALA A 73 -18.33 5.31 19.02
C ALA A 73 -17.63 4.13 19.70
N SER A 74 -18.04 3.79 20.93
CA SER A 74 -17.51 2.63 21.69
C SER A 74 -17.79 1.28 21.01
N ASP A 75 -18.75 1.25 20.10
CA ASP A 75 -19.18 0.13 19.26
C ASP A 75 -18.68 0.22 17.82
N ALA A 76 -17.91 1.27 17.48
CA ALA A 76 -17.28 1.46 16.17
C ALA A 76 -16.41 0.26 15.79
N LYS A 77 -16.23 0.08 14.48
CA LYS A 77 -15.28 -0.89 13.94
C LYS A 77 -14.01 -0.17 13.52
N MET A 78 -12.88 -0.82 13.80
CA MET A 78 -11.59 -0.43 13.25
C MET A 78 -11.11 -1.49 12.26
N VAL A 79 -10.46 -1.04 11.21
CA VAL A 79 -9.82 -1.91 10.22
C VAL A 79 -8.32 -1.85 10.42
N GLU A 80 -7.75 -2.98 10.79
CA GLU A 80 -6.31 -3.19 10.83
C GLU A 80 -5.82 -3.66 9.46
N ARG A 81 -4.69 -3.11 9.00
CA ARG A 81 -4.03 -3.51 7.75
C ARG A 81 -2.54 -3.73 8.02
N ILE A 82 -2.00 -4.87 7.62
CA ILE A 82 -0.57 -5.18 7.76
C ILE A 82 -0.01 -5.57 6.39
N GLY A 83 0.78 -4.67 5.80
CA GLY A 83 1.48 -4.84 4.52
C GLY A 83 2.85 -5.47 4.69
N VAL A 84 3.73 -5.29 3.72
CA VAL A 84 5.12 -5.76 3.70
C VAL A 84 6.03 -4.89 4.57
N ASP A 85 5.96 -3.58 4.35
CA ASP A 85 6.83 -2.56 4.95
C ASP A 85 6.09 -1.63 5.94
N GLY A 86 4.75 -1.67 5.98
CA GLY A 86 3.90 -0.84 6.83
C GLY A 86 2.74 -1.60 7.51
N GLU A 87 2.13 -0.98 8.52
CA GLU A 87 0.90 -1.41 9.19
C GLU A 87 0.07 -0.19 9.62
N SER A 88 -1.26 -0.30 9.65
CA SER A 88 -2.16 0.80 10.05
C SER A 88 -3.43 0.31 10.74
N LEU A 89 -4.04 1.19 11.55
CA LEU A 89 -5.44 1.09 12.01
C LEU A 89 -6.23 2.25 11.40
N THR A 90 -7.44 1.99 10.90
CA THR A 90 -8.40 3.06 10.49
C THR A 90 -9.76 2.88 11.12
N PHE A 91 -10.40 3.96 11.58
CA PHE A 91 -11.78 3.98 12.08
C PHE A 91 -12.39 5.39 11.96
N SER A 92 -13.72 5.51 12.02
CA SER A 92 -14.42 6.78 11.85
C SER A 92 -15.00 7.36 13.16
N SER A 93 -15.34 8.65 13.14
CA SER A 93 -16.19 9.27 14.16
C SER A 93 -17.63 8.73 14.10
N ARG A 94 -18.38 8.89 15.20
CA ARG A 94 -19.76 8.38 15.36
C ARG A 94 -20.76 8.94 14.34
N ASP A 95 -20.53 10.16 13.89
CA ASP A 95 -21.33 10.90 12.91
C ASP A 95 -20.85 10.71 11.46
N GLY A 96 -19.70 10.04 11.25
CA GLY A 96 -19.12 9.83 9.92
C GLY A 96 -18.45 11.06 9.31
N SER A 97 -18.20 12.13 10.08
CA SER A 97 -17.53 13.35 9.59
C SER A 97 -16.00 13.26 9.56
N MET A 98 -15.40 12.32 10.30
CA MET A 98 -13.94 12.16 10.39
C MET A 98 -13.52 10.70 10.19
N VAL A 99 -12.37 10.49 9.56
CA VAL A 99 -11.60 9.24 9.60
C VAL A 99 -10.29 9.46 10.36
N TYR A 100 -10.03 8.58 11.33
CA TYR A 100 -8.79 8.51 12.09
C TYR A 100 -7.94 7.35 11.54
N ALA A 101 -6.63 7.58 11.46
CA ALA A 101 -5.63 6.56 11.22
C ALA A 101 -4.54 6.58 12.28
N CYS A 102 -4.01 5.41 12.62
CA CYS A 102 -2.64 5.29 13.09
C CYS A 102 -1.79 4.66 11.99
N ASP A 103 -0.60 5.20 11.80
CA ASP A 103 0.41 4.68 10.89
C ASP A 103 1.57 4.08 11.70
N GLY A 104 1.96 2.86 11.32
CA GLY A 104 2.93 2.00 12.02
C GLY A 104 4.14 1.64 11.15
N GLY A 105 5.06 0.85 11.71
CA GLY A 105 6.35 0.56 11.07
C GLY A 105 7.46 0.43 12.10
N ILE A 106 8.64 0.91 11.74
CA ILE A 106 9.77 1.17 12.64
C ILE A 106 9.87 2.69 12.85
N ASP A 107 10.25 3.11 14.06
CA ASP A 107 10.49 4.52 14.37
C ASP A 107 11.83 5.05 13.80
N PRO A 108 12.07 6.38 13.80
CA PRO A 108 13.35 6.94 13.35
C PRO A 108 14.60 6.53 14.16
N ALA A 109 14.46 6.02 15.39
CA ALA A 109 15.59 5.46 16.15
C ALA A 109 15.95 4.04 15.66
N GLY A 110 15.00 3.36 15.02
CA GLY A 110 15.11 1.98 14.56
C GLY A 110 14.57 0.96 15.55
N GLU A 111 13.78 1.38 16.53
CA GLU A 111 13.04 0.51 17.44
C GLU A 111 11.60 0.32 16.93
N ARG A 112 10.91 -0.72 17.42
CA ARG A 112 9.46 -0.86 17.22
C ARG A 112 8.75 -0.34 18.46
N HIS A 113 8.71 0.99 18.61
CA HIS A 113 7.89 1.60 19.66
C HIS A 113 6.44 1.18 19.50
N LEU A 114 5.87 0.61 20.56
CA LEU A 114 4.48 0.19 20.57
C LEU A 114 3.57 1.42 20.77
N PRO A 115 2.52 1.62 19.96
CA PRO A 115 2.12 0.81 18.80
C PRO A 115 2.34 1.50 17.43
N TRP A 116 2.59 2.82 17.39
CA TRP A 116 2.42 3.66 16.20
C TRP A 116 3.54 4.71 16.09
N CYS A 117 3.96 5.05 14.86
CA CYS A 117 4.92 6.13 14.61
C CYS A 117 4.24 7.48 14.35
N HIS A 118 3.00 7.49 13.85
CA HIS A 118 2.18 8.69 13.76
C HIS A 118 0.67 8.41 13.90
N ALA A 119 -0.10 9.48 14.09
CA ALA A 119 -1.56 9.47 14.17
C ALA A 119 -2.11 10.60 13.30
N VAL A 120 -3.03 10.26 12.40
CA VAL A 120 -3.53 11.12 11.33
C VAL A 120 -5.05 11.21 11.41
N VAL A 121 -5.59 12.40 11.14
CA VAL A 121 -7.04 12.62 11.00
C VAL A 121 -7.35 13.29 9.66
N GLY A 122 -8.34 12.76 8.95
CA GLY A 122 -8.92 13.33 7.73
C GLY A 122 -10.41 13.62 7.92
N GLU A 123 -10.87 14.72 7.35
CA GLU A 123 -12.29 15.11 7.32
C GLU A 123 -12.99 14.43 6.13
N LEU A 124 -14.25 14.04 6.29
CA LEU A 124 -15.04 13.28 5.32
C LEU A 124 -16.20 14.12 4.74
N ASP A 125 -16.30 14.16 3.41
CA ASP A 125 -17.54 14.55 2.72
C ASP A 125 -18.32 13.28 2.33
N GLY A 126 -19.26 12.89 3.19
CA GLY A 126 -19.97 11.62 3.10
C GLY A 126 -19.07 10.44 3.45
N GLU A 127 -18.63 9.69 2.43
CA GLU A 127 -17.78 8.49 2.56
C GLU A 127 -16.35 8.71 2.03
N ARG A 128 -15.97 9.97 1.75
CA ARG A 128 -14.75 10.35 1.02
C ARG A 128 -13.87 11.32 1.81
N VAL A 129 -12.56 11.13 1.82
CA VAL A 129 -11.66 12.07 2.51
C VAL A 129 -11.45 13.34 1.67
N LEU A 130 -11.56 14.52 2.31
CA LEU A 130 -11.38 15.81 1.64
C LEU A 130 -9.96 16.02 1.06
N ASP A 131 -8.95 15.39 1.66
CA ASP A 131 -7.58 15.32 1.15
C ASP A 131 -6.93 13.97 1.53
N PRO A 132 -5.89 13.50 0.81
CA PRO A 132 -5.32 12.17 1.04
C PRO A 132 -4.54 12.02 2.36
N ARG A 133 -4.28 13.11 3.10
CA ARG A 133 -3.47 13.18 4.34
C ARG A 133 -2.16 12.40 4.29
N LEU A 134 -1.12 12.95 3.66
CA LEU A 134 0.18 12.29 3.69
C LEU A 134 0.76 12.25 5.12
N ASP A 135 1.29 11.08 5.50
CA ASP A 135 2.37 10.98 6.49
C ASP A 135 3.63 10.37 5.84
N VAL A 136 4.80 10.81 6.28
CA VAL A 136 6.13 10.30 5.89
C VAL A 136 7.07 10.10 7.10
N ILE A 137 6.55 10.09 8.33
CA ILE A 137 7.34 9.96 9.57
C ILE A 137 7.84 8.51 9.77
N CYS A 138 6.98 7.53 9.50
CA CYS A 138 7.30 6.10 9.69
C CYS A 138 8.45 5.60 8.80
N ARG A 139 9.12 4.51 9.22
CA ARG A 139 10.25 3.90 8.52
C ARG A 139 10.08 2.39 8.30
N ASP A 140 10.60 1.89 7.18
CA ASP A 140 10.57 0.46 6.84
C ASP A 140 11.67 -0.33 7.60
N ARG A 141 11.71 -1.65 7.39
CA ARG A 141 12.76 -2.54 7.95
C ARG A 141 14.19 -2.20 7.52
N ARG A 142 14.37 -1.36 6.51
CA ARG A 142 15.65 -0.88 5.96
C ARG A 142 15.95 0.57 6.35
N ARG A 143 15.10 1.17 7.21
CA ARG A 143 15.13 2.59 7.62
C ARG A 143 14.87 3.60 6.48
N ARG A 144 14.22 3.17 5.38
CA ARG A 144 13.68 4.06 4.35
C ARG A 144 12.37 4.70 4.84
N PRO A 145 11.98 5.89 4.35
CA PRO A 145 10.64 6.44 4.57
C PRO A 145 9.54 5.49 4.10
N VAL A 146 8.42 5.48 4.83
CA VAL A 146 7.14 4.91 4.38
C VAL A 146 6.17 6.07 4.27
N ALA A 147 5.63 6.28 3.07
CA ALA A 147 4.57 7.24 2.82
C ALA A 147 3.21 6.59 3.04
N TYR A 148 2.31 7.25 3.75
CA TYR A 148 0.94 6.79 4.00
C TYR A 148 -0.09 7.79 3.48
N ALA A 149 -1.10 7.31 2.76
CA ALA A 149 -2.21 8.12 2.27
C ALA A 149 -3.55 7.38 2.40
N PHE A 150 -4.66 8.11 2.45
CA PHE A 150 -6.00 7.56 2.25
C PHE A 150 -6.31 7.44 0.75
N VAL A 151 -6.95 6.33 0.38
CA VAL A 151 -7.55 6.12 -0.93
C VAL A 151 -9.03 5.79 -0.76
N ASP A 152 -9.90 6.60 -1.34
CA ASP A 152 -11.33 6.32 -1.38
C ASP A 152 -11.64 5.22 -2.40
N PRO A 153 -12.41 4.17 -2.03
CA PRO A 153 -12.85 3.16 -2.97
C PRO A 153 -13.87 3.71 -3.97
N VAL A 154 -13.70 3.42 -5.26
CA VAL A 154 -14.75 3.66 -6.26
C VAL A 154 -15.87 2.63 -6.15
N SER A 155 -17.06 2.96 -6.64
CA SER A 155 -18.22 2.06 -6.59
C SER A 155 -17.90 0.71 -7.26
N GLY A 156 -18.04 -0.37 -6.49
CA GLY A 156 -17.72 -1.73 -6.91
C GLY A 156 -16.27 -2.19 -6.67
N ALA A 157 -15.38 -1.33 -6.16
CA ALA A 157 -14.04 -1.73 -5.76
C ALA A 157 -14.07 -2.65 -4.53
N HIS A 158 -13.34 -3.75 -4.59
CA HIS A 158 -13.07 -4.65 -3.47
C HIS A 158 -11.58 -4.63 -3.08
N TRP A 159 -10.70 -4.32 -4.04
CA TRP A 159 -9.26 -4.28 -3.87
C TRP A 159 -8.67 -2.96 -4.36
N ILE A 160 -7.68 -2.45 -3.65
CA ILE A 160 -6.85 -1.31 -4.06
C ILE A 160 -5.40 -1.77 -4.15
N GLY A 161 -4.84 -1.76 -5.35
CA GLY A 161 -3.43 -2.03 -5.61
C GLY A 161 -2.61 -0.75 -5.63
N VAL A 162 -1.48 -0.76 -4.92
CA VAL A 162 -0.47 0.31 -4.93
C VAL A 162 0.84 -0.26 -5.48
N ARG A 163 1.46 0.44 -6.44
CA ARG A 163 2.75 0.03 -6.97
C ARG A 163 3.86 0.24 -5.95
N GLN A 164 4.65 -0.81 -5.71
CA GLN A 164 5.86 -0.78 -4.91
C GLN A 164 7.10 -1.07 -5.78
N ASP A 165 8.27 -1.15 -5.16
CA ASP A 165 9.53 -1.53 -5.82
C ASP A 165 9.49 -2.99 -6.33
N GLY A 166 9.04 -3.20 -7.57
CA GLY A 166 9.03 -4.50 -8.24
C GLY A 166 7.80 -5.38 -7.98
N TYR A 167 6.84 -4.94 -7.16
CA TYR A 167 5.58 -5.65 -6.89
C TYR A 167 4.39 -4.68 -6.81
N VAL A 168 3.18 -5.23 -6.68
CA VAL A 168 1.95 -4.47 -6.35
C VAL A 168 1.47 -4.94 -4.99
N GLU A 169 1.20 -4.02 -4.07
CA GLU A 169 0.59 -4.35 -2.80
C GLU A 169 -0.93 -4.14 -2.86
N ILE A 170 -1.68 -5.18 -2.54
CA ILE A 170 -3.13 -5.28 -2.68
C ILE A 170 -3.77 -5.15 -1.29
N TYR A 171 -4.60 -4.13 -1.14
CA TYR A 171 -5.33 -3.79 0.07
C TYR A 171 -6.82 -4.11 -0.10
N GLU A 172 -7.45 -4.71 0.92
CA GLU A 172 -8.89 -4.99 0.91
C GLU A 172 -9.71 -3.75 1.33
N VAL A 173 -10.79 -3.47 0.59
CA VAL A 173 -11.81 -2.49 0.94
C VAL A 173 -12.73 -3.10 2.00
N LEU A 174 -12.72 -2.53 3.21
CA LEU A 174 -13.31 -3.13 4.41
C LEU A 174 -14.10 -2.09 5.22
N ALA A 175 -15.20 -2.56 5.83
CA ALA A 175 -16.07 -1.79 6.73
C ALA A 175 -16.64 -0.45 6.20
N GLY A 176 -16.58 -0.20 4.88
CA GLY A 176 -17.00 1.07 4.27
C GLY A 176 -16.03 2.24 4.53
N LEU A 177 -14.83 1.97 5.05
CA LEU A 177 -13.84 3.00 5.34
C LEU A 177 -12.87 3.25 4.16
N PRO A 178 -12.40 4.49 3.96
CA PRO A 178 -11.24 4.78 3.14
C PRO A 178 -10.03 3.90 3.50
N VAL A 179 -9.23 3.57 2.50
CA VAL A 179 -8.11 2.63 2.66
C VAL A 179 -6.84 3.42 2.95
N ARG A 180 -6.30 3.30 4.17
CA ARG A 180 -4.96 3.80 4.50
C ARG A 180 -3.91 2.86 3.90
N VAL A 181 -3.29 3.28 2.79
CA VAL A 181 -2.26 2.53 2.05
C VAL A 181 -0.86 3.03 2.39
N ALA A 182 0.13 2.16 2.28
CA ALA A 182 1.55 2.49 2.42
C ALA A 182 2.27 2.47 1.05
N ALA A 183 3.35 3.24 0.91
CA ALA A 183 4.31 3.15 -0.18
C ALA A 183 5.75 3.39 0.29
N VAL A 184 6.71 2.76 -0.39
CA VAL A 184 8.17 2.97 -0.16
C VAL A 184 8.88 3.60 -1.37
N ARG A 185 8.11 3.99 -2.40
CA ARG A 185 8.55 4.66 -3.63
C ARG A 185 7.77 5.94 -3.87
N GLY A 186 8.29 6.81 -4.74
CA GLY A 186 7.62 8.06 -5.13
C GLY A 186 7.56 9.12 -4.03
N ILE A 187 8.39 8.99 -2.98
CA ILE A 187 8.42 9.88 -1.81
C ILE A 187 9.47 10.97 -2.03
N ASP A 188 9.07 12.23 -1.91
CA ASP A 188 9.96 13.39 -1.85
C ASP A 188 9.99 13.95 -0.42
N VAL A 189 11.11 13.69 0.27
CA VAL A 189 11.34 14.10 1.66
C VAL A 189 11.90 15.53 1.75
N GLU A 190 12.25 16.18 0.63
CA GLU A 190 12.67 17.58 0.61
C GLU A 190 11.47 18.53 0.44
N ASN A 191 10.38 18.05 -0.16
CA ASN A 191 9.14 18.79 -0.38
C ASN A 191 7.94 18.29 0.44
N ASP A 192 8.11 17.27 1.29
CA ASP A 192 7.06 16.60 2.06
C ASP A 192 5.86 16.13 1.21
N THR A 193 6.15 15.46 0.09
CA THR A 193 5.14 14.90 -0.83
C THR A 193 5.38 13.42 -1.17
N ALA A 194 4.35 12.75 -1.70
CA ALA A 194 4.48 11.41 -2.25
C ALA A 194 3.47 11.15 -3.39
N ALA A 195 3.91 10.43 -4.43
CA ALA A 195 3.09 10.01 -5.56
C ALA A 195 2.83 8.50 -5.53
N PHE A 196 1.56 8.12 -5.38
CA PHE A 196 1.10 6.74 -5.33
C PHE A 196 0.50 6.35 -6.70
N GLU A 197 1.10 5.39 -7.39
CA GLU A 197 0.50 4.76 -8.58
C GLU A 197 -0.53 3.71 -8.08
N VAL A 198 -1.81 4.01 -8.27
CA VAL A 198 -2.94 3.26 -7.71
C VAL A 198 -3.79 2.66 -8.83
N THR A 199 -4.20 1.40 -8.63
CA THR A 199 -5.23 0.73 -9.44
C THR A 199 -6.28 0.13 -8.51
N GLN A 200 -7.56 0.37 -8.75
CA GLN A 200 -8.64 -0.28 -8.00
C GLN A 200 -9.31 -1.36 -8.84
N TYR A 201 -9.68 -2.47 -8.20
CA TYR A 201 -10.23 -3.66 -8.84
C TYR A 201 -11.53 -4.11 -8.20
N ASP A 202 -12.41 -4.71 -8.99
CA ASP A 202 -13.56 -5.46 -8.46
C ASP A 202 -13.13 -6.78 -7.80
N ALA A 203 -14.08 -7.49 -7.21
CA ALA A 203 -13.81 -8.74 -6.49
C ALA A 203 -13.19 -9.87 -7.33
N ALA A 204 -13.30 -9.82 -8.66
CA ALA A 204 -12.66 -10.77 -9.58
C ALA A 204 -11.24 -10.33 -10.00
N GLY A 205 -10.79 -9.15 -9.56
CA GLY A 205 -9.49 -8.58 -9.93
C GLY A 205 -9.48 -7.88 -11.28
N ARG A 206 -10.65 -7.56 -11.84
CA ARG A 206 -10.74 -6.70 -13.03
C ARG A 206 -10.61 -5.24 -12.61
N GLU A 207 -9.75 -4.52 -13.32
CA GLU A 207 -9.52 -3.08 -13.12
C GLU A 207 -10.80 -2.27 -13.34
N LEU A 208 -11.04 -1.31 -12.44
CA LEU A 208 -12.13 -0.34 -12.48
C LEU A 208 -11.62 1.07 -12.78
N VAL A 209 -10.46 1.42 -12.22
CA VAL A 209 -9.77 2.70 -12.42
C VAL A 209 -8.28 2.52 -12.12
N HIS A 210 -7.45 3.25 -12.86
CA HIS A 210 -6.02 3.39 -12.63
C HIS A 210 -5.64 4.89 -12.71
N GLY A 211 -4.70 5.32 -11.89
CA GLY A 211 -4.20 6.69 -11.89
C GLY A 211 -3.07 6.92 -10.89
N GLU A 212 -2.59 8.15 -10.85
CA GLU A 212 -1.62 8.61 -9.86
C GLU A 212 -2.33 9.49 -8.83
N LEU A 213 -2.02 9.26 -7.55
CA LEU A 213 -2.49 10.03 -6.42
C LEU A 213 -1.28 10.77 -5.83
N GLU A 214 -1.21 12.07 -6.09
CA GLU A 214 -0.28 12.96 -5.39
C GLU A 214 -0.86 13.29 -4.00
N ALA A 215 -0.02 13.21 -2.97
CA ALA A 215 -0.33 13.64 -1.61
C ALA A 215 0.80 14.52 -1.07
N ALA A 216 0.46 15.45 -0.18
CA ALA A 216 1.39 16.32 0.53
C ALA A 216 1.06 16.31 2.02
N VAL A 217 2.05 16.55 2.89
CA VAL A 217 1.81 16.69 4.33
C VAL A 217 1.00 17.96 4.57
N ALA A 218 -0.07 17.87 5.36
CA ALA A 218 -0.91 19.02 5.68
C ALA A 218 -0.18 19.96 6.66
N GLY A 219 -0.07 21.25 6.29
CA GLY A 219 0.52 22.33 7.10
C GLY A 219 -0.48 23.29 7.71
#